data_AF-A0A522WFQ6-F1
#
_entry.id   AF-A0A522WFQ6-F1
#
_cell.length_a   1.000
_cell.length_b   1.000
_cell.length_c   1.000
_cell.angle_alpha   90.00
_cell.angle_beta   90.00
_cell.angle_gamma   90.00
#
_symmetry.space_group_name_H-M   'P 1'
#
loop_
_entity.id
_entity.type
_entity.pdbx_description
1 polymer ?
#
loop_
_entity_poly.entity_id
_entity_poly.type
_entity_poly.pdbx_seq_one_letter_code
_entity_poly.pdbx_strand_id
1 'polypeptide(L)'
;MGLKGTMSELFLDDLRQKTRRGQRGRVEAGFVVASPGYGYVPDRRLDDAGNLVAGVWRIDPARADVVRRIFTDYSAGISPRAIATALNAEGVSSPRGGAWNGSTIYGNPGRGNGIIHNRMYLGELTWNRQSFVKDPDSGKRTARPNPPAEWIVHQVPALRIVDDELWERAHGRKRQFTGIRAENCRRPKRLFAGLVFCGCCGAPCRDRLRCFAHVERGTCDNGRTAKMDEVETKVLDGLRDKTRRRRRRGLCPRIPRGRSPPAPGSLRPSRRHRDRAPLDRADNLQHRGGDHRRRRVAGPGGYDQHGGAPQGPPPDRTG
;
A
#
# COMPACT_ATOMS: atom_id res chain seq x y z
N MET A 1 -25.08 27.13 -3.28
CA MET A 1 -25.04 25.91 -2.44
C MET A 1 -26.45 25.68 -1.91
N GLY A 2 -27.17 24.66 -2.37
CA GLY A 2 -28.59 24.46 -2.01
C GLY A 2 -28.76 23.76 -0.66
N LEU A 3 -29.84 24.08 0.08
CA LEU A 3 -30.22 23.51 1.39
C LEU A 3 -30.13 21.97 1.48
N LYS A 4 -30.38 21.25 0.38
CA LYS A 4 -30.24 19.78 0.33
C LYS A 4 -28.77 19.31 0.43
N GLY A 5 -27.83 20.11 -0.08
CA GLY A 5 -26.40 19.81 -0.05
C GLY A 5 -25.82 19.94 1.36
N THR A 6 -26.14 21.02 2.07
CA THR A 6 -25.70 21.23 3.46
C THR A 6 -26.33 20.22 4.41
N MET A 7 -27.60 19.88 4.20
CA MET A 7 -28.28 18.86 5.00
C MET A 7 -27.66 17.47 4.81
N SER A 8 -27.27 17.12 3.57
CA SER A 8 -26.55 15.88 3.28
C SER A 8 -25.16 15.83 3.93
N GLU A 9 -24.44 16.95 3.95
CA GLU A 9 -23.13 17.06 4.60
C GLU A 9 -23.22 16.90 6.12
N LEU A 10 -24.21 17.54 6.76
CA LEU A 10 -24.50 17.36 8.19
C LEU A 10 -24.83 15.91 8.55
N PHE A 11 -25.62 15.21 7.71
CA PHE A 11 -25.90 13.79 7.92
C PHE A 11 -24.66 12.91 7.83
N LEU A 12 -23.75 13.20 6.90
CA LEU A 12 -22.50 12.44 6.76
C LEU A 12 -21.59 12.65 7.99
N ASP A 13 -21.54 13.86 8.53
CA ASP A 13 -20.77 14.17 9.73
C ASP A 13 -21.36 13.50 10.98
N ASP A 14 -22.67 13.54 11.18
CA ASP A 14 -23.33 12.84 12.28
C ASP A 14 -23.13 11.32 12.19
N LEU A 15 -23.29 10.74 11.00
CA LEU A 15 -23.03 9.32 10.76
C LEU A 15 -21.57 8.95 11.08
N ARG A 16 -20.62 9.80 10.69
CA ARG A 16 -19.20 9.60 11.00
C ARG A 16 -18.95 9.63 12.50
N GLN A 17 -19.55 10.57 13.22
CA GLN A 17 -19.41 10.68 14.68
C GLN A 17 -20.02 9.47 15.39
N LYS A 18 -21.24 9.06 15.01
CA LYS A 18 -21.91 7.85 15.54
C LYS A 18 -21.08 6.60 15.31
N THR A 19 -20.55 6.43 14.10
CA THR A 19 -19.68 5.30 13.76
C THR A 19 -18.42 5.30 14.61
N ARG A 20 -17.72 6.43 14.73
CA ARG A 20 -16.51 6.52 15.57
C ARG A 20 -16.81 6.25 17.04
N ARG A 21 -17.96 6.71 17.56
CA ARG A 21 -18.41 6.45 18.92
C ARG A 21 -18.65 4.96 19.16
N GLY A 22 -19.36 4.29 18.24
CA GLY A 22 -19.59 2.85 18.32
C GLY A 22 -18.30 2.03 18.23
N GLN A 23 -17.39 2.41 17.31
CA GLN A 23 -16.07 1.79 17.20
C GLN A 23 -15.24 1.98 18.47
N ARG A 24 -15.24 3.18 19.05
CA ARG A 24 -14.58 3.45 20.33
C ARG A 24 -15.09 2.54 21.44
N GLY A 25 -16.41 2.46 21.64
CA GLY A 25 -17.00 1.62 22.69
C GLY A 25 -16.64 0.13 22.53
N ARG A 26 -16.54 -0.36 21.28
CA ARG A 26 -16.08 -1.73 21.01
C ARG A 26 -14.61 -1.94 21.41
N VAL A 27 -13.72 -1.00 21.07
CA VAL A 27 -12.30 -1.09 21.41
C VAL A 27 -12.10 -0.99 22.93
N GLU A 28 -12.83 -0.11 23.60
CA GLU A 28 -12.79 0.03 25.06
C GLU A 28 -13.24 -1.27 25.76
N ALA A 29 -14.18 -2.00 25.17
CA ALA A 29 -14.60 -3.33 25.60
C ALA A 29 -13.67 -4.48 25.13
N GLY A 30 -12.51 -4.16 24.55
CA GLY A 30 -11.50 -5.14 24.13
C GLY A 30 -11.75 -5.81 22.78
N PHE A 31 -12.81 -5.42 22.04
CA PHE A 31 -13.07 -5.95 20.71
C PHE A 31 -12.25 -5.23 19.64
N VAL A 32 -11.72 -5.99 18.69
CA VAL A 32 -10.91 -5.44 17.62
C VAL A 32 -11.78 -4.95 16.46
N VAL A 33 -11.54 -3.71 16.03
CA VAL A 33 -12.31 -3.01 14.97
C VAL A 33 -11.57 -3.07 13.60
N ALA A 34 -10.65 -4.01 13.44
CA ALA A 34 -9.84 -4.17 12.24
C ALA A 34 -9.94 -5.60 11.69
N SER A 35 -9.32 -5.85 10.55
CA SER A 35 -9.06 -7.21 10.08
C SER A 35 -7.90 -7.82 10.89
N PRO A 36 -7.92 -9.15 11.12
CA PRO A 36 -6.85 -9.85 11.83
C PRO A 36 -5.49 -9.57 11.20
N GLY A 37 -4.51 -9.26 12.06
CA GLY A 37 -3.11 -9.27 11.66
C GLY A 37 -2.62 -10.69 11.40
N TYR A 38 -1.42 -10.82 10.82
CA TYR A 38 -0.77 -12.12 10.70
C TYR A 38 -0.50 -12.72 12.09
N GLY A 39 -0.71 -14.02 12.26
CA GLY A 39 -0.69 -14.67 13.58
C GLY A 39 -2.07 -14.80 14.24
N TYR A 40 -3.10 -14.14 13.69
CA TYR A 40 -4.46 -14.16 14.23
C TYR A 40 -5.48 -14.59 13.18
N VAL A 41 -6.57 -15.17 13.64
CA VAL A 41 -7.77 -15.47 12.84
C VAL A 41 -9.02 -15.01 13.58
N PRO A 42 -10.12 -14.64 12.89
CA PRO A 42 -11.37 -14.32 13.55
C PRO A 42 -11.85 -15.53 14.34
N ASP A 43 -12.22 -15.30 15.59
CA ASP A 43 -12.91 -16.29 16.38
C ASP A 43 -14.40 -16.26 16.03
N ARG A 44 -14.99 -17.43 15.80
CA ARG A 44 -16.41 -17.58 15.40
C ARG A 44 -17.28 -17.90 16.60
N ARG A 45 -17.01 -17.22 17.72
CA ARG A 45 -17.81 -17.37 18.94
C ARG A 45 -19.19 -16.75 18.75
N LEU A 46 -20.20 -17.42 19.30
CA LEU A 46 -21.58 -16.92 19.36
C LEU A 46 -21.84 -16.28 20.73
N ASP A 47 -22.69 -15.24 20.75
CA ASP A 47 -23.27 -14.71 21.97
C ASP A 47 -24.48 -15.54 22.44
N ASP A 48 -25.04 -15.18 23.59
CA ASP A 48 -26.20 -15.86 24.19
C ASP A 48 -27.46 -15.78 23.29
N ALA A 49 -27.48 -14.87 22.32
CA ALA A 49 -28.54 -14.71 21.33
C ALA A 49 -28.25 -15.46 20.02
N GLY A 50 -27.18 -16.25 19.96
CA GLY A 50 -26.79 -17.04 18.78
C GLY A 50 -26.15 -16.24 17.65
N ASN A 51 -25.76 -14.98 17.89
CA ASN A 51 -25.11 -14.14 16.88
C ASN A 51 -23.58 -14.22 16.99
N LEU A 52 -22.88 -14.12 15.86
CA LEU A 52 -21.42 -14.06 15.84
C LEU A 52 -20.92 -12.79 16.53
N VAL A 53 -20.05 -12.98 17.53
CA VAL A 53 -19.40 -11.88 18.23
C VAL A 53 -18.30 -11.31 17.35
N ALA A 54 -18.61 -10.20 16.68
CA ALA A 54 -17.63 -9.52 15.83
C ALA A 54 -16.41 -9.01 16.62
N GLY A 55 -15.22 -9.02 16.01
CA GLY A 55 -14.03 -8.42 16.61
C GLY A 55 -13.36 -9.25 17.72
N VAL A 56 -13.77 -10.51 17.91
CA VAL A 56 -13.03 -11.48 18.71
C VAL A 56 -12.05 -12.21 17.80
N TRP A 57 -10.79 -12.29 18.19
CA TRP A 57 -9.74 -13.00 17.47
C TRP A 57 -9.20 -14.13 18.34
N ARG A 58 -8.59 -15.11 17.68
CA ARG A 58 -7.78 -16.14 18.34
C ARG A 58 -6.42 -16.25 17.66
N ILE A 59 -5.44 -16.73 18.40
CA ILE A 59 -4.10 -16.99 17.87
C ILE A 59 -4.16 -18.20 16.92
N ASP A 60 -3.52 -18.06 15.76
CA ASP A 60 -3.21 -19.18 14.87
C ASP A 60 -1.79 -19.66 15.22
N PRO A 61 -1.63 -20.84 15.85
CA PRO A 61 -0.33 -21.29 16.35
C PRO A 61 0.76 -21.32 15.27
N ALA A 62 0.45 -21.84 14.08
CA ALA A 62 1.41 -21.96 12.99
C ALA A 62 1.91 -20.58 12.51
N ARG A 63 0.99 -19.60 12.39
CA ARG A 63 1.38 -18.23 12.02
C ARG A 63 2.05 -17.49 13.17
N ALA A 64 1.70 -17.80 14.42
CA ALA A 64 2.32 -17.22 15.60
C ALA A 64 3.79 -17.66 15.72
N ASP A 65 4.10 -18.90 15.40
CA ASP A 65 5.48 -19.41 15.40
C ASP A 65 6.35 -18.69 14.35
N VAL A 66 5.79 -18.42 13.17
CA VAL A 66 6.46 -17.58 12.16
C VAL A 66 6.72 -16.17 12.70
N VAL A 67 5.78 -15.57 13.43
CA VAL A 67 6.00 -14.26 14.07
C VAL A 67 7.13 -14.33 15.11
N ARG A 68 7.12 -15.31 16.02
CA ARG A 68 8.17 -15.50 17.03
C ARG A 68 9.54 -15.68 16.39
N ARG A 69 9.61 -16.47 15.32
CA ARG A 69 10.82 -16.66 14.52
C ARG A 69 11.29 -15.33 13.91
N ILE A 70 10.41 -14.57 13.27
CA ILE A 70 10.75 -13.26 12.70
C ILE A 70 11.36 -12.34 13.76
N PHE A 71 10.77 -12.27 14.96
CA PHE A 71 11.31 -11.49 16.07
C PHE A 71 12.68 -12.00 16.52
N THR A 72 12.84 -13.31 16.65
CA THR A 72 14.10 -13.97 17.04
C THR A 72 15.21 -13.69 16.04
N ASP A 73 14.97 -13.98 14.75
CA ASP A 73 15.91 -13.74 13.65
C ASP A 73 16.30 -12.26 13.57
N TYR A 74 15.33 -11.35 13.73
CA TYR A 74 15.58 -9.92 13.70
C TYR A 74 16.42 -9.45 14.90
N SER A 75 16.14 -9.97 16.09
CA SER A 75 16.92 -9.71 17.31
C SER A 75 18.35 -10.24 17.21
N ALA A 76 18.56 -11.35 16.48
CA ALA A 76 19.86 -11.96 16.21
C ALA A 76 20.70 -11.22 15.16
N GLY A 77 20.23 -10.11 14.62
CA GLY A 77 21.00 -9.32 13.64
C GLY A 77 20.64 -9.60 12.18
N ILE A 78 19.75 -10.55 11.88
CA ILE A 78 19.37 -10.85 10.50
C ILE A 78 18.56 -9.67 9.93
N SER A 79 18.84 -9.30 8.68
CA SER A 79 18.16 -8.17 8.03
C SER A 79 16.72 -8.56 7.63
N PRO A 80 15.74 -7.62 7.63
CA PRO A 80 14.37 -7.92 7.21
C PRO A 80 14.26 -8.51 5.79
N ARG A 81 15.18 -8.17 4.89
CA ARG A 81 15.23 -8.76 3.54
C ARG A 81 15.67 -10.21 3.58
N ALA A 82 16.71 -10.52 4.35
CA ALA A 82 17.19 -11.89 4.50
C ALA A 82 16.13 -12.79 5.15
N ILE A 83 15.42 -12.29 6.17
CA ILE A 83 14.28 -13.01 6.78
C ILE A 83 13.19 -13.28 5.74
N ALA A 84 12.81 -12.26 4.94
CA ALA A 84 11.83 -12.44 3.88
C ALA A 84 12.26 -13.48 2.84
N THR A 85 13.53 -13.46 2.42
CA THR A 85 14.09 -14.45 1.49
C THR A 85 14.04 -15.86 2.06
N ALA A 86 14.42 -16.05 3.33
CA ALA A 86 14.37 -17.36 3.98
C ALA A 86 12.93 -17.90 4.05
N LEU A 87 11.98 -17.08 4.51
CA LEU A 87 10.55 -17.47 4.57
C LEU A 87 9.99 -17.80 3.19
N ASN A 88 10.40 -17.08 2.15
CA ASN A 88 9.96 -17.36 0.78
C ASN A 88 10.56 -18.65 0.23
N ALA A 89 11.82 -18.95 0.53
CA ALA A 89 12.48 -20.19 0.13
C ALA A 89 11.80 -21.43 0.76
N GLU A 90 11.26 -21.26 1.98
CA GLU A 90 10.50 -22.29 2.69
C GLU A 90 9.02 -22.38 2.30
N GLY A 91 8.55 -21.52 1.37
CA GLY A 91 7.15 -21.52 0.92
C GLY A 91 6.15 -20.93 1.93
N VAL A 92 6.61 -20.20 2.95
CA VAL A 92 5.73 -19.58 3.95
C VAL A 92 4.96 -18.42 3.32
N SER A 93 3.63 -18.50 3.36
CA SER A 93 2.76 -17.45 2.82
C SER A 93 2.76 -16.19 3.69
N SER A 94 2.94 -15.03 3.06
CA SER A 94 2.84 -13.73 3.72
C SER A 94 1.39 -13.37 4.09
N PRO A 95 1.14 -12.30 4.86
CA PRO A 95 -0.20 -11.94 5.34
C PRO A 95 -1.25 -11.68 4.24
N ARG A 96 -0.80 -11.37 3.01
CA ARG A 96 -1.69 -11.15 1.85
C ARG A 96 -1.68 -12.33 0.86
N GLY A 97 -1.16 -13.49 1.25
CA GLY A 97 -1.13 -14.71 0.42
C GLY A 97 -0.07 -14.73 -0.67
N GLY A 98 0.90 -13.80 -0.66
CA GLY A 98 2.02 -13.79 -1.61
C GLY A 98 3.37 -13.95 -0.93
N ALA A 99 4.45 -13.64 -1.66
CA ALA A 99 5.80 -13.62 -1.13
C ALA A 99 6.03 -12.50 -0.09
N TRP A 100 6.79 -12.81 0.95
CA TRP A 100 7.32 -11.88 1.93
C TRP A 100 8.21 -10.81 1.28
N ASN A 101 8.15 -9.60 1.83
CA ASN A 101 9.04 -8.50 1.47
C ASN A 101 9.61 -7.91 2.76
N GLY A 102 10.82 -7.37 2.73
CA GLY A 102 11.44 -6.72 3.91
C GLY A 102 10.58 -5.58 4.48
N SER A 103 9.87 -4.86 3.60
CA SER A 103 8.88 -3.84 4.00
C SER A 103 7.66 -4.38 4.77
N THR A 104 7.30 -5.66 4.60
CA THR A 104 6.19 -6.27 5.36
C THR A 104 6.64 -6.65 6.76
N ILE A 105 7.91 -7.03 6.92
CA ILE A 105 8.50 -7.39 8.21
C ILE A 105 8.79 -6.13 9.03
N TYR A 106 9.58 -5.20 8.49
CA TYR A 106 10.00 -3.99 9.22
C TYR A 106 8.97 -2.85 9.17
N GLY A 107 8.38 -2.61 7.99
CA GLY A 107 7.42 -1.53 7.80
C GLY A 107 7.99 -0.13 8.06
N ASN A 108 7.11 0.77 8.51
CA ASN A 108 7.40 2.16 8.84
C ASN A 108 7.17 2.36 10.36
N PRO A 109 8.23 2.65 11.13
CA PRO A 109 8.13 2.86 12.56
C PRO A 109 7.12 3.96 12.96
N GLY A 110 7.08 5.07 12.23
CA GLY A 110 6.20 6.20 12.53
C GLY A 110 4.72 5.89 12.28
N ARG A 111 4.41 4.91 11.42
CA ARG A 111 3.05 4.40 11.25
C ARG A 111 2.76 3.17 12.11
N GLY A 112 3.78 2.65 12.80
CA GLY A 112 3.79 1.35 13.48
C GLY A 112 3.09 0.27 12.67
N ASN A 113 3.47 0.14 11.40
CA ASN A 113 3.08 -0.96 10.53
C ASN A 113 4.28 -1.88 10.31
N GLY A 114 4.02 -3.08 9.80
CA GLY A 114 5.00 -4.16 9.74
C GLY A 114 4.86 -5.11 10.93
N ILE A 115 5.45 -6.30 10.82
CA ILE A 115 5.40 -7.31 11.87
C ILE A 115 6.11 -6.83 13.14
N ILE A 116 7.31 -6.26 13.01
CA ILE A 116 8.14 -5.84 14.15
C ILE A 116 7.50 -4.72 14.98
N HIS A 117 6.73 -3.82 14.37
CA HIS A 117 6.16 -2.65 15.07
C HIS A 117 4.69 -2.82 15.47
N ASN A 118 4.11 -3.98 15.26
CA ASN A 118 2.72 -4.23 15.61
C ASN A 118 2.59 -4.59 17.09
N ARG A 119 2.08 -3.65 17.90
CA ARG A 119 1.88 -3.82 19.34
C ARG A 119 0.85 -4.89 19.73
N MET A 120 0.01 -5.36 18.79
CA MET A 120 -0.86 -6.51 19.06
C MET A 120 -0.07 -7.75 19.50
N TYR A 121 1.17 -7.92 19.03
CA TYR A 121 1.99 -9.08 19.41
C TYR A 121 2.42 -9.08 20.88
N LEU A 122 2.44 -7.90 21.53
CA LEU A 122 2.59 -7.76 22.98
C LEU A 122 1.28 -7.96 23.74
N GLY A 123 0.15 -8.10 23.05
CA GLY A 123 -1.16 -8.08 23.66
C GLY A 123 -1.71 -6.66 23.89
N GLU A 124 -1.24 -5.66 23.14
CA GLU A 124 -1.78 -4.30 23.23
C GLU A 124 -2.61 -3.92 21.99
N LEU A 125 -3.91 -3.67 22.18
CA LEU A 125 -4.80 -3.16 21.16
C LEU A 125 -4.75 -1.64 21.12
N THR A 126 -4.10 -1.08 20.10
CA THR A 126 -4.08 0.38 19.86
C THR A 126 -5.02 0.79 18.71
N TRP A 127 -6.00 1.62 19.01
CA TRP A 127 -6.92 2.21 18.03
C TRP A 127 -6.70 3.72 17.86
N ASN A 128 -7.21 4.27 16.76
CA ASN A 128 -7.18 5.70 16.41
C ASN A 128 -5.78 6.31 16.18
N ARG A 129 -4.79 5.52 15.72
CA ARG A 129 -3.43 6.05 15.43
C ARG A 129 -3.36 7.00 14.23
N GLN A 130 -4.24 6.83 13.24
CA GLN A 130 -4.25 7.64 12.03
C GLN A 130 -5.67 7.84 11.51
N SER A 131 -5.91 8.99 10.88
CA SER A 131 -7.13 9.31 10.17
C SER A 131 -6.85 9.50 8.68
N PHE A 132 -7.84 9.22 7.83
CA PHE A 132 -7.75 9.46 6.39
C PHE A 132 -8.55 10.71 6.06
N VAL A 133 -7.85 11.73 5.59
CA VAL A 133 -8.45 13.00 5.16
C VAL A 133 -8.52 12.99 3.64
N LYS A 134 -9.70 13.27 3.09
CA LYS A 134 -9.86 13.45 1.65
C LYS A 134 -9.43 14.88 1.31
N ASP A 135 -8.47 14.98 0.41
CA ASP A 135 -8.01 16.24 -0.14
C ASP A 135 -9.11 16.84 -1.03
N PRO A 136 -9.52 18.10 -0.80
CA PRO A 136 -10.66 18.70 -1.50
C PRO A 136 -10.37 18.95 -2.99
N ASP A 137 -9.13 19.27 -3.35
CA ASP A 137 -8.74 19.64 -4.71
C ASP A 137 -8.44 18.41 -5.57
N SER A 138 -7.71 17.45 -5.02
CA SER A 138 -7.27 16.25 -5.75
C SER A 138 -8.21 15.05 -5.57
N GLY A 139 -9.13 15.11 -4.60
CA GLY A 139 -10.00 14.00 -4.21
C GLY A 139 -9.26 12.80 -3.58
N LYS A 140 -7.94 12.89 -3.41
CA LYS A 140 -7.10 11.79 -2.91
C LYS A 140 -7.23 11.66 -1.40
N ARG A 141 -7.28 10.43 -0.89
CA ARG A 141 -7.26 10.17 0.56
C ARG A 141 -5.81 10.15 1.04
N THR A 142 -5.48 11.02 1.98
CA THR A 142 -4.17 11.09 2.62
C THR A 142 -4.28 10.66 4.08
N ALA A 143 -3.32 9.85 4.53
CA ALA A 143 -3.27 9.39 5.92
C ALA A 143 -2.50 10.39 6.78
N ARG A 144 -3.14 10.88 7.85
CA ARG A 144 -2.58 11.79 8.84
C ARG A 144 -2.46 11.07 10.20
N PRO A 145 -1.31 11.14 10.88
CA PRO A 145 -1.20 10.60 12.23
C PRO A 145 -2.08 11.44 13.17
N ASN A 146 -2.76 10.77 14.09
CA ASN A 146 -3.51 11.44 15.15
C ASN A 146 -2.60 11.60 16.38
N PRO A 147 -2.84 12.61 17.24
CA PRO A 147 -2.04 12.81 18.45
C PRO A 147 -2.17 11.60 19.40
N PRO A 148 -1.10 11.21 20.13
CA PRO A 148 -1.13 10.07 21.04
C PRO A 148 -2.21 10.14 22.13
N ALA A 149 -2.60 11.34 22.55
CA ALA A 149 -3.66 11.55 23.54
C ALA A 149 -5.05 11.08 23.07
N GLU A 150 -5.26 10.98 21.74
CA GLU A 150 -6.49 10.44 21.17
C GLU A 150 -6.42 8.92 20.93
N TRP A 151 -5.28 8.28 21.21
CA TRP A 151 -5.12 6.85 21.01
C TRP A 151 -5.78 6.11 22.15
N ILE A 152 -6.52 5.07 21.81
CA ILE A 152 -7.12 4.17 22.79
C ILE A 152 -6.26 2.93 22.82
N VAL A 153 -5.67 2.65 23.98
CA VAL A 153 -4.84 1.47 24.24
C VAL A 153 -5.61 0.59 25.21
N HIS A 154 -5.87 -0.64 24.80
CA HIS A 154 -6.53 -1.64 25.64
C HIS A 154 -5.63 -2.89 25.72
N GLN A 155 -5.50 -3.45 26.92
CA GLN A 155 -4.65 -4.62 27.17
C GLN A 155 -5.45 -5.90 26.92
N VAL A 156 -4.93 -6.77 26.05
CA VAL A 156 -5.45 -8.09 25.67
C VAL A 156 -4.35 -9.15 25.78
N PRO A 157 -3.93 -9.54 27.01
CA PRO A 157 -2.87 -10.52 27.23
C PRO A 157 -3.14 -11.88 26.57
N ALA A 158 -4.40 -12.27 26.44
CA ALA A 158 -4.82 -13.52 25.78
C ALA A 158 -4.44 -13.58 24.29
N LEU A 159 -4.15 -12.45 23.65
CA LEU A 159 -3.72 -12.36 22.25
C LEU A 159 -2.21 -12.13 22.11
N ARG A 160 -1.45 -12.23 23.19
CA ARG A 160 0.00 -12.05 23.17
C ARG A 160 0.69 -13.21 22.44
N ILE A 161 1.60 -12.88 21.54
CA ILE A 161 2.44 -13.84 20.79
C ILE A 161 3.90 -13.75 21.22
N VAL A 162 4.37 -12.54 21.56
CA VAL A 162 5.76 -12.20 21.87
C VAL A 162 5.86 -11.69 23.31
N ASP A 163 6.86 -12.17 24.06
CA ASP A 163 7.16 -11.69 25.41
C ASP A 163 7.89 -10.33 25.41
N ASP A 164 8.00 -9.70 26.58
CA ASP A 164 8.57 -8.36 26.72
C ASP A 164 10.07 -8.39 26.42
N GLU A 165 10.75 -9.47 26.80
CA GLU A 165 12.19 -9.62 26.60
C GLU A 165 12.55 -9.68 25.11
N LEU A 166 11.88 -10.52 24.32
CA LEU A 166 12.07 -10.64 22.88
C LEU A 166 11.66 -9.35 22.16
N TRP A 167 10.60 -8.69 22.61
CA TRP A 167 10.18 -7.40 22.07
C TRP A 167 11.25 -6.31 22.29
N GLU A 168 11.76 -6.18 23.51
CA GLU A 168 12.79 -5.21 23.87
C GLU A 168 14.11 -5.51 23.17
N ARG A 169 14.52 -6.78 23.08
CA ARG A 169 15.70 -7.19 22.29
C ARG A 169 15.58 -6.78 20.83
N ALA A 170 14.42 -7.03 20.20
CA ALA A 170 14.18 -6.63 18.82
C ALA A 170 14.22 -5.09 18.65
N HIS A 171 13.68 -4.32 19.58
CA HIS A 171 13.63 -2.86 19.49
C HIS A 171 14.92 -2.16 19.93
N GLY A 172 15.73 -2.79 20.79
CA GLY A 172 17.03 -2.28 21.25
C GLY A 172 18.04 -2.06 20.11
N ARG A 173 17.87 -2.77 18.99
CA ARG A 173 18.67 -2.61 17.77
C ARG A 173 18.59 -1.21 17.15
N LYS A 174 17.53 -0.44 17.41
CA LYS A 174 17.24 0.86 16.76
C LYS A 174 18.30 1.94 16.97
N ARG A 175 19.17 1.84 18.00
CA ARG A 175 20.16 2.88 18.27
C ARG A 175 21.35 2.91 17.30
N GLN A 176 21.48 1.93 16.41
CA GLN A 176 22.67 1.80 15.55
C GLN A 176 22.51 2.36 14.11
N PHE A 177 21.29 2.73 13.67
CA PHE A 177 21.03 3.04 12.25
C PHE A 177 20.32 4.39 11.98
N THR A 178 20.14 5.25 12.98
CA THR A 178 19.57 6.60 12.79
C THR A 178 20.64 7.58 12.31
N GLY A 179 20.81 7.72 10.99
CA GLY A 179 21.73 8.71 10.42
C GLY A 179 21.44 9.16 8.99
N ILE A 180 20.68 8.40 8.20
CA ILE A 180 20.45 8.75 6.78
C ILE A 180 19.07 9.41 6.63
N ARG A 181 19.06 10.73 6.48
CA ARG A 181 17.86 11.48 6.09
C ARG A 181 17.35 10.99 4.73
N ALA A 182 16.05 10.72 4.63
CA ALA A 182 15.41 10.27 3.38
C ALA A 182 15.56 11.29 2.22
N GLU A 183 15.78 12.56 2.56
CA GLU A 183 16.12 13.65 1.63
C GLU A 183 17.38 13.33 0.81
N ASN A 184 18.39 12.68 1.41
CA ASN A 184 19.65 12.33 0.76
C ASN A 184 19.55 11.12 -0.19
N CYS A 185 18.38 10.47 -0.25
CA CYS A 185 18.12 9.31 -1.10
C CYS A 185 17.30 9.66 -2.36
N ARG A 186 16.90 10.93 -2.57
CA ARG A 186 16.18 11.35 -3.78
C ARG A 186 17.12 11.40 -4.96
N ARG A 187 17.21 10.28 -5.68
CA ARG A 187 17.93 10.21 -6.95
C ARG A 187 17.21 11.00 -8.05
N PRO A 188 17.94 11.62 -8.97
CA PRO A 188 17.36 12.31 -10.11
C PRO A 188 16.48 11.36 -10.92
N LYS A 189 15.35 11.89 -11.42
CA LYS A 189 14.44 11.15 -12.30
C LYS A 189 15.19 10.88 -13.61
N ARG A 190 15.32 9.61 -13.98
CA ARG A 190 15.96 9.15 -15.22
C ARG A 190 14.90 8.82 -16.28
N LEU A 191 15.23 8.90 -17.56
CA LEU A 191 14.28 8.80 -18.68
C LEU A 191 13.50 7.48 -18.64
N PHE A 192 14.19 6.38 -18.32
CA PHE A 192 13.58 5.04 -18.28
C PHE A 192 13.33 4.52 -16.86
N ALA A 193 13.30 5.41 -15.85
CA ALA A 193 12.99 5.03 -14.48
C ALA A 193 11.57 4.42 -14.38
N GLY A 194 11.48 3.17 -13.93
CA GLY A 194 10.22 2.44 -13.79
C GLY A 194 9.70 1.77 -15.07
N LEU A 195 10.45 1.83 -16.17
CA LEU A 195 10.09 1.18 -17.45
C LEU A 195 10.92 -0.09 -17.74
N VAL A 196 11.89 -0.41 -16.89
CA VAL A 196 12.77 -1.58 -17.05
C VAL A 196 12.26 -2.73 -16.19
N PHE A 197 12.06 -3.89 -16.81
CA PHE A 197 11.58 -5.12 -16.18
C PHE A 197 12.57 -6.26 -16.37
N CYS A 198 12.55 -7.21 -15.45
CA CYS A 198 13.39 -8.40 -15.50
C CYS A 198 12.84 -9.38 -16.54
N GLY A 199 13.70 -9.83 -17.46
CA GLY A 199 13.31 -10.83 -18.48
C GLY A 199 12.98 -12.22 -17.92
N CYS A 200 13.43 -12.56 -16.71
CA CYS A 200 13.19 -13.88 -16.11
C CYS A 200 11.83 -13.98 -15.40
N CYS A 201 11.44 -12.94 -14.65
CA CYS A 201 10.26 -12.99 -13.79
C CYS A 201 9.26 -11.84 -14.01
N GLY A 202 9.53 -10.93 -14.94
CA GLY A 202 8.67 -9.76 -15.21
C GLY A 202 8.66 -8.69 -14.11
N ALA A 203 9.35 -8.90 -12.98
CA ALA A 203 9.40 -7.92 -11.89
C ALA A 203 10.12 -6.64 -12.32
N PRO A 204 9.73 -5.46 -11.80
CA PRO A 204 10.40 -4.20 -12.11
C PRO A 204 11.86 -4.22 -11.63
N CYS A 205 12.74 -3.60 -12.41
CA CYS A 205 14.12 -3.40 -12.01
C CYS A 205 14.29 -2.04 -11.32
N ARG A 206 15.00 -2.01 -10.19
CA ARG A 206 15.26 -0.79 -9.39
C ARG A 206 16.73 -0.71 -9.02
N ASP A 207 17.21 0.50 -8.69
CA ASP A 207 18.55 0.76 -8.12
C ASP A 207 19.70 -0.09 -8.72
N ARG A 208 20.40 0.48 -9.73
CA ARG A 208 21.35 -0.25 -10.60
C ARG A 208 20.69 -1.38 -11.40
N LEU A 209 19.43 -1.13 -11.80
CA LEU A 209 18.62 -2.03 -12.64
C LEU A 209 18.58 -3.48 -12.16
N ARG A 210 18.61 -3.68 -10.84
CA ARG A 210 18.53 -5.00 -10.23
C ARG A 210 17.09 -5.49 -10.20
N CYS A 211 16.91 -6.79 -10.41
CA CYS A 211 15.60 -7.41 -10.31
C CYS A 211 15.03 -7.23 -8.89
N PHE A 212 13.85 -6.61 -8.77
CA PHE A 212 13.21 -6.41 -7.47
C PHE A 212 12.86 -7.73 -6.78
N ALA A 213 12.40 -8.74 -7.53
CA ALA A 213 12.07 -10.05 -6.96
C ALA A 213 13.31 -10.76 -6.40
N HIS A 214 14.46 -10.62 -7.04
CA HIS A 214 15.73 -11.15 -6.53
C HIS A 214 16.14 -10.43 -5.24
N VAL A 215 16.18 -9.09 -5.24
CA VAL A 215 16.72 -8.30 -4.13
C VAL A 215 15.79 -8.23 -2.91
N GLU A 216 14.48 -8.07 -3.13
CA GLU A 216 13.53 -7.82 -2.04
C GLU A 216 12.83 -9.10 -1.55
N ARG A 217 12.70 -10.12 -2.40
CA ARG A 217 11.97 -11.37 -2.10
C ARG A 217 12.85 -12.62 -2.15
N GLY A 218 13.96 -12.60 -2.90
CA GLY A 218 14.75 -13.81 -3.18
C GLY A 218 14.05 -14.84 -4.07
N THR A 219 12.98 -14.49 -4.79
CA THR A 219 12.18 -15.44 -5.59
C THR A 219 12.58 -15.48 -7.07
N CYS A 220 13.78 -14.99 -7.41
CA CYS A 220 14.28 -14.93 -8.78
C CYS A 220 15.81 -15.01 -8.74
N ASP A 221 16.40 -15.82 -9.62
CA ASP A 221 17.85 -16.05 -9.64
C ASP A 221 18.63 -14.97 -10.41
N ASN A 222 17.92 -14.02 -11.03
CA ASN A 222 18.55 -12.94 -11.79
C ASN A 222 19.21 -11.89 -10.86
N GLY A 223 20.46 -12.17 -10.48
CA GLY A 223 21.34 -11.25 -9.75
C GLY A 223 22.10 -10.24 -10.60
N ARG A 224 21.83 -10.17 -11.91
CA ARG A 224 22.55 -9.23 -12.80
C ARG A 224 22.23 -7.78 -12.43
N THR A 225 23.22 -6.91 -12.63
CA THR A 225 23.10 -5.47 -12.38
C THR A 225 23.52 -4.71 -13.64
N ALA A 226 22.92 -3.54 -13.86
CA ALA A 226 23.29 -2.67 -14.99
C ALA A 226 23.16 -1.20 -14.58
N LYS A 227 24.00 -0.34 -15.17
CA LYS A 227 23.87 1.11 -14.99
C LYS A 227 22.77 1.64 -15.88
N MET A 228 21.94 2.55 -15.35
CA MET A 228 20.87 3.14 -16.15
C MET A 228 21.45 3.88 -17.35
N ASP A 229 22.55 4.62 -17.18
CA ASP A 229 23.20 5.38 -18.25
C ASP A 229 23.51 4.53 -19.49
N GLU A 230 24.06 3.33 -19.29
CA GLU A 230 24.38 2.41 -20.39
C GLU A 230 23.13 1.93 -21.15
N VAL A 231 22.02 1.73 -20.42
CA VAL A 231 20.75 1.34 -21.02
C VAL A 231 20.11 2.51 -21.75
N GLU A 232 20.16 3.72 -21.19
CA GLU A 232 19.59 4.90 -21.86
C GLU A 232 20.32 5.16 -23.19
N THR A 233 21.64 5.12 -23.20
CA THR A 233 22.45 5.29 -24.42
C THR A 233 22.06 4.25 -25.48
N LYS A 234 22.05 2.96 -25.13
CA LYS A 234 21.70 1.88 -26.08
C LYS A 234 20.29 2.04 -26.66
N VAL A 235 19.32 2.39 -25.81
CA VAL A 235 17.92 2.57 -26.25
C VAL A 235 17.78 3.80 -27.14
N LEU A 236 18.38 4.93 -26.77
CA LEU A 236 18.31 6.16 -27.55
C LEU A 236 19.00 6.03 -28.90
N ASP A 237 20.15 5.36 -28.97
CA ASP A 237 20.85 5.12 -30.23
C ASP A 237 20.07 4.16 -31.13
N GLY A 238 19.49 3.09 -30.57
CA GLY A 238 18.59 2.21 -31.32
C GLY A 238 17.34 2.92 -31.86
N LEU A 239 16.75 3.85 -31.09
CA LEU A 239 15.62 4.67 -31.54
C LEU A 239 16.02 5.65 -32.65
N ARG A 240 17.20 6.28 -32.55
CA ARG A 240 17.74 7.16 -33.59
C ARG A 240 17.96 6.39 -34.89
N ASP A 241 18.56 5.21 -34.83
CA ASP A 241 18.81 4.37 -35.99
C ASP A 241 17.52 3.86 -36.64
N LYS A 242 16.55 3.42 -35.84
CA LYS A 242 15.23 3.02 -36.33
C LYS A 242 14.52 4.18 -37.04
N THR A 243 14.63 5.38 -36.49
CA THR A 243 14.05 6.60 -37.08
C THR A 243 14.74 6.94 -38.39
N ARG A 244 16.08 6.86 -38.45
CA ARG A 244 16.86 7.05 -39.69
C ARG A 244 16.48 6.04 -40.77
N ARG A 245 16.36 4.75 -40.42
CA ARG A 245 15.95 3.68 -41.34
C ARG A 245 14.53 3.87 -41.86
N ARG A 246 13.58 4.28 -41.01
CA ARG A 246 12.21 4.58 -41.43
C ARG A 246 12.13 5.79 -42.37
N ARG A 247 12.93 6.84 -42.12
CA ARG A 247 13.06 7.98 -43.04
C ARG A 247 13.60 7.55 -44.40
N ARG A 248 14.66 6.72 -44.43
CA ARG A 248 15.23 6.19 -45.68
C ARG A 248 14.24 5.33 -46.47
N ARG A 249 13.36 4.58 -45.80
CA ARG A 249 12.33 3.73 -46.43
C ARG A 249 11.04 4.46 -46.78
N GLY A 250 10.95 5.78 -46.61
CA GLY A 250 9.72 6.55 -46.88
C GLY A 250 8.54 6.23 -45.95
N LEU A 251 8.75 5.44 -44.89
CA LEU A 251 7.71 4.95 -43.96
C LEU A 251 7.48 5.92 -42.78
N CYS A 252 8.08 7.10 -42.81
CA CYS A 252 7.84 8.13 -41.81
C CYS A 252 6.63 8.95 -42.27
N PRO A 253 5.56 9.08 -41.46
CA PRO A 253 4.47 9.99 -41.78
C PRO A 253 5.06 11.36 -42.07
N ARG A 254 4.73 11.94 -43.24
CA ARG A 254 5.04 13.35 -43.51
C ARG A 254 4.24 14.16 -42.49
N ILE A 255 4.89 14.60 -41.42
CA ILE A 255 4.33 15.62 -40.54
C ILE A 255 4.13 16.85 -41.45
N PRO A 256 2.89 17.31 -41.67
CA PRO A 256 2.68 18.57 -42.39
C PRO A 256 3.51 19.62 -41.69
N ARG A 257 4.32 20.38 -42.43
CA ARG A 257 5.04 21.52 -41.86
C ARG A 257 3.98 22.55 -41.42
N GLY A 258 3.50 22.42 -40.18
CA GLY A 258 2.77 23.48 -39.52
C GLY A 258 3.67 24.71 -39.51
N ARG A 259 3.11 25.86 -39.89
CA ARG A 259 3.80 27.16 -39.94
C ARG A 259 4.67 27.33 -38.70
N SER A 260 5.92 27.71 -38.92
CA SER A 260 6.81 28.16 -37.85
C SER A 260 6.06 29.15 -36.95
N PRO A 261 6.11 29.01 -35.61
CA PRO A 261 5.59 30.07 -34.75
C PRO A 261 6.36 31.37 -35.07
N PRO A 262 5.67 32.53 -35.08
CA PRO A 262 6.33 33.80 -35.35
C PRO A 262 7.45 34.05 -34.32
N ALA A 263 8.55 34.65 -34.79
CA ALA A 263 9.69 35.01 -33.96
C ALA A 263 9.23 35.82 -32.73
N PRO A 264 9.89 35.67 -31.56
CA PRO A 264 9.56 36.46 -30.39
C PRO A 264 9.80 37.94 -30.69
N GLY A 265 8.71 38.67 -30.97
CA GLY A 265 8.70 40.12 -31.04
C GLY A 265 9.13 40.70 -29.70
N SER A 266 9.97 41.72 -29.77
CA SER A 266 10.53 42.45 -28.65
C SER A 266 9.47 42.79 -27.59
N LEU A 267 9.71 42.30 -26.36
CA LEU A 267 9.02 42.76 -25.17
C LEU A 267 9.29 44.27 -25.02
N ARG A 268 8.33 45.10 -25.41
CA ARG A 268 8.26 46.49 -24.96
C ARG A 268 8.00 46.49 -23.45
N PRO A 269 8.77 47.25 -22.64
CA PRO A 269 8.55 47.29 -21.21
C PRO A 269 7.26 48.06 -20.91
N SER A 270 6.23 47.37 -20.42
CA SER A 270 5.05 48.05 -19.86
C SER A 270 5.43 48.68 -18.53
N ARG A 271 5.25 50.00 -18.47
CA ARG A 271 5.50 50.86 -17.32
C ARG A 271 4.85 50.33 -16.05
N ARG A 272 5.60 50.42 -14.95
CA ARG A 272 5.09 50.34 -13.58
C ARG A 272 4.00 51.39 -13.40
N HIS A 273 2.83 50.99 -12.91
CA HIS A 273 2.03 51.85 -12.04
C HIS A 273 1.51 51.04 -10.86
N ARG A 274 1.76 51.64 -9.70
CA ARG A 274 1.37 51.23 -8.36
C ARG A 274 -0.15 51.38 -8.14
N ASP A 275 -0.61 50.64 -7.14
CA ASP A 275 -1.76 50.88 -6.26
C ASP A 275 -3.19 50.73 -6.82
N ARG A 276 -3.85 49.65 -6.40
CA ARG A 276 -5.04 49.67 -5.51
C ARG A 276 -5.55 48.25 -5.23
N ALA A 277 -5.69 47.92 -3.95
CA ALA A 277 -6.60 46.89 -3.43
C ALA A 277 -7.95 47.56 -3.07
N PRO A 278 -8.92 46.85 -2.47
CA PRO A 278 -9.61 45.63 -2.93
C PRO A 278 -11.14 45.85 -2.95
N LEU A 279 -11.93 45.09 -3.72
CA LEU A 279 -13.38 44.99 -3.48
C LEU A 279 -13.97 43.60 -3.76
N ASP A 280 -14.93 43.28 -2.90
CA ASP A 280 -15.68 42.05 -2.67
C ASP A 280 -16.68 41.65 -3.76
N ARG A 281 -16.93 40.32 -3.78
CA ARG A 281 -18.19 39.57 -3.98
C ARG A 281 -19.08 39.68 -5.23
N ALA A 282 -19.68 38.50 -5.47
CA ALA A 282 -20.95 38.18 -6.14
C ALA A 282 -20.93 38.24 -7.67
N ASP A 283 -21.04 37.09 -8.34
CA ASP A 283 -22.29 36.47 -8.83
C ASP A 283 -22.20 36.54 -10.37
N ASN A 284 -22.68 35.64 -11.21
CA ASN A 284 -23.25 34.31 -11.14
C ASN A 284 -23.31 33.85 -12.62
N LEU A 285 -23.48 32.55 -12.85
CA LEU A 285 -24.11 31.95 -14.05
C LEU A 285 -23.50 32.21 -15.45
N GLN A 286 -23.01 31.13 -16.06
CA GLN A 286 -23.65 30.42 -17.19
C GLN A 286 -22.75 29.25 -17.66
N HIS A 287 -23.21 27.99 -17.55
CA HIS A 287 -23.63 27.14 -18.69
C HIS A 287 -22.45 26.72 -19.61
N ARG A 288 -22.10 25.45 -19.89
CA ARG A 288 -22.81 24.18 -20.18
C ARG A 288 -21.80 23.04 -19.91
N GLY A 289 -22.18 21.86 -19.40
CA GLY A 289 -22.82 20.77 -20.15
C GLY A 289 -21.76 19.77 -20.65
N GLY A 290 -21.86 18.48 -20.32
CA GLY A 290 -21.02 17.46 -20.94
C GLY A 290 -20.81 16.16 -20.16
N ASP A 291 -21.87 15.37 -20.05
CA ASP A 291 -21.90 13.97 -19.63
C ASP A 291 -21.02 13.09 -20.54
N HIS A 292 -20.11 12.29 -19.95
CA HIS A 292 -19.58 11.09 -20.61
C HIS A 292 -19.49 9.90 -19.65
N ARG A 293 -20.64 9.20 -19.58
CA ARG A 293 -20.79 7.75 -19.73
C ARG A 293 -19.60 6.84 -19.36
N ARG A 294 -19.84 6.17 -18.24
CA ARG A 294 -19.47 4.80 -17.88
C ARG A 294 -19.24 3.87 -19.08
N ARG A 295 -18.09 3.18 -19.09
CA ARG A 295 -17.95 1.84 -19.70
C ARG A 295 -17.78 0.81 -18.58
N ARG A 296 -18.83 0.01 -18.40
CA ARG A 296 -18.80 -1.27 -17.69
C ARG A 296 -18.03 -2.26 -18.57
N VAL A 297 -17.09 -2.99 -17.98
CA VAL A 297 -16.56 -4.22 -18.58
C VAL A 297 -17.24 -5.37 -17.85
N ALA A 298 -17.98 -6.18 -18.62
CA ALA A 298 -18.60 -7.42 -18.19
C ALA A 298 -17.52 -8.49 -17.99
N GLY A 299 -17.62 -9.25 -16.91
CA GLY A 299 -16.92 -10.53 -16.74
C GLY A 299 -17.87 -11.68 -17.10
N PRO A 300 -17.39 -12.77 -17.71
CA PRO A 300 -18.22 -13.95 -17.96
C PRO A 300 -18.28 -14.82 -16.69
N GLY A 301 -19.49 -15.32 -16.39
CA GLY A 301 -19.75 -16.32 -15.38
C GLY A 301 -19.63 -17.74 -15.92
N GLY A 302 -19.80 -18.72 -15.02
CA GLY A 302 -19.96 -20.13 -15.34
C GLY A 302 -19.18 -21.02 -14.37
N TYR A 303 -19.81 -21.40 -13.26
CA TYR A 303 -19.42 -22.58 -12.49
C TYR A 303 -20.55 -23.59 -12.59
N ASP A 304 -20.26 -24.70 -13.26
CA ASP A 304 -21.12 -25.86 -13.44
C ASP A 304 -21.38 -26.56 -12.10
N GLN A 305 -22.65 -26.87 -11.86
CA GLN A 305 -23.11 -27.77 -10.82
C GLN A 305 -23.38 -29.14 -11.46
N HIS A 306 -22.51 -30.12 -11.21
CA HIS A 306 -22.83 -31.53 -11.35
C HIS A 306 -22.83 -32.18 -9.96
N GLY A 307 -23.93 -32.88 -9.67
CA GLY A 307 -24.18 -33.54 -8.38
C GLY A 307 -23.42 -34.85 -8.17
N GLY A 308 -23.41 -35.27 -6.92
CA GLY A 308 -23.00 -36.60 -6.46
C GLY A 308 -23.54 -36.83 -5.04
N ALA A 309 -24.45 -37.80 -4.90
CA ALA A 309 -25.10 -38.21 -3.66
C ALA A 309 -24.10 -38.82 -2.63
N PRO A 310 -24.43 -38.87 -1.33
CA PRO A 310 -23.56 -39.46 -0.31
C PRO A 310 -23.63 -40.99 -0.32
N GLN A 311 -22.48 -41.63 -0.47
CA GLN A 311 -22.30 -43.07 -0.20
C GLN A 311 -22.08 -43.28 1.31
N GLY A 312 -22.79 -44.26 1.88
CA GLY A 312 -22.76 -44.63 3.31
C GLY A 312 -21.47 -45.31 3.78
N PRO A 313 -21.36 -45.61 5.09
CA PRO A 313 -20.15 -46.13 5.69
C PRO A 313 -19.92 -47.63 5.39
N PRO A 314 -18.66 -48.11 5.37
CA PRO A 314 -18.33 -49.52 5.18
C PRO A 314 -18.60 -50.36 6.45
N PRO A 315 -18.88 -51.67 6.30
CA PRO A 315 -19.17 -52.54 7.43
C PRO A 315 -17.90 -53.01 8.18
N ASP A 316 -18.11 -53.22 9.48
CA ASP A 316 -17.21 -53.88 10.42
C ASP A 316 -16.84 -55.30 9.93
N ARG A 317 -15.54 -55.65 9.96
CA ARG A 317 -15.05 -57.02 9.78
C ARG A 317 -14.40 -57.50 11.07
N THR A 318 -15.21 -58.15 11.90
CA THR A 318 -14.79 -59.28 12.73
C THR A 318 -14.75 -60.54 11.87
N GLY A 319 -13.63 -61.26 11.90
CA GLY A 319 -13.42 -62.54 11.21
C GLY A 319 -12.04 -62.63 10.58
#